data_AF-A0A397A5N6-F1
#
_entry.id   AF-A0A397A5N6-F1
#
_cell.length_a   1.000
_cell.length_b   1.000
_cell.length_c   1.000
_cell.angle_alpha   90.00
_cell.angle_beta   90.00
_cell.angle_gamma   90.00
#
_symmetry.space_group_name_H-M   'P 1'
#
loop_
_entity.id
_entity.type
_entity.pdbx_description
1 polymer ?
#
loop_
_entity_poly.entity_id
_entity_poly.type
_entity_poly.pdbx_seq_one_letter_code
_entity_poly.pdbx_strand_id
1 'polypeptide(L)'
;VDGMVIFFTIWDVVRNQWFFTGVALADNIPGGVRFIVATYCAVEIADVGNEGATYGLVTTVSNLAGPFASVIYKYIDSYFMLSQDDLRADTTEVRWDVTYSYIISFGCKLIALTWLWMLPPQRNEMQELKKKGGKSKLAGVILIVVFTCCLAFSVASSIMSIYPSTKCYRIAGGNGKLDPNTGNCPLVKANKG
;
A
#
# COMPACT_ATOMS: atom_id res chain seq x y z
N VAL A 1 -1.03 4.87 17.99
CA VAL A 1 0.04 5.86 18.20
C VAL A 1 0.27 6.65 16.92
N ASP A 2 0.63 5.97 15.83
CA ASP A 2 0.86 6.57 14.50
C ASP A 2 -0.26 7.54 14.05
N GLY A 3 -1.53 7.10 14.12
CA GLY A 3 -2.68 7.95 13.76
C GLY A 3 -2.83 9.22 14.59
N MET A 4 -2.61 9.16 15.91
CA MET A 4 -2.72 10.36 16.76
C MET A 4 -1.65 11.40 16.42
N VAL A 5 -0.42 10.96 16.16
CA VAL A 5 0.70 11.84 15.77
C VAL A 5 0.40 12.51 14.43
N ILE A 6 -0.09 11.75 13.46
CA ILE A 6 -0.46 12.26 12.14
C ILE A 6 -1.59 13.28 12.24
N PHE A 7 -2.67 12.99 12.98
CA PHE A 7 -3.77 13.96 13.16
C PHE A 7 -3.32 15.23 13.90
N PHE A 8 -2.46 15.14 14.92
CA PHE A 8 -1.90 16.33 15.56
C PHE A 8 -1.00 17.16 14.64
N THR A 9 -0.36 16.53 13.66
CA THR A 9 0.47 17.23 12.67
C THR A 9 -0.40 17.93 11.61
N ILE A 10 -1.48 17.27 11.16
CA ILE A 10 -2.46 17.83 10.21
C ILE A 10 -3.17 19.06 10.81
N TRP A 11 -3.58 18.99 12.08
CA TRP A 11 -4.29 20.08 12.78
C TRP A 11 -3.37 21.12 13.44
N ASP A 12 -2.07 21.11 13.12
CA ASP A 12 -1.08 22.13 13.54
C ASP A 12 -0.94 22.29 15.06
N VAL A 13 -1.07 21.18 15.81
CA VAL A 13 -0.88 21.19 17.27
C VAL A 13 0.60 21.02 17.62
N VAL A 14 1.32 20.14 16.90
CA VAL A 14 2.78 19.95 17.03
C VAL A 14 3.40 19.66 15.66
N ARG A 15 3.85 20.71 14.94
CA ARG A 15 4.69 20.57 13.73
C ARG A 15 6.16 20.74 14.10
N ASN A 16 6.79 19.68 14.59
CA ASN A 16 8.24 19.65 14.77
C ASN A 16 8.83 18.52 13.92
N GLN A 17 9.77 18.86 13.03
CA GLN A 17 10.43 17.94 12.13
C GLN A 17 11.13 16.80 12.89
N TRP A 18 11.66 17.08 14.08
CA TRP A 18 12.27 16.08 14.96
C TRP A 18 11.25 15.16 15.63
N PHE A 19 10.05 15.67 15.91
CA PHE A 19 8.97 14.88 16.48
C PHE A 19 8.41 13.90 15.46
N PHE A 20 8.14 14.36 14.23
CA PHE A 20 7.67 13.51 13.14
C PHE A 20 8.72 12.48 12.72
N THR A 21 9.99 12.89 12.58
CA THR A 21 11.09 11.99 12.22
C THR A 21 11.36 10.97 13.33
N GLY A 22 11.27 11.37 14.60
CA GLY A 22 11.43 10.47 15.75
C GLY A 22 10.37 9.38 15.80
N VAL A 23 9.11 9.72 15.52
CA VAL A 23 8.01 8.73 15.46
C VAL A 23 8.19 7.80 14.27
N ALA A 24 8.56 8.32 13.09
CA ALA A 24 8.85 7.49 11.92
C ALA A 24 10.02 6.51 12.20
N LEU A 25 11.04 6.94 12.94
CA LEU A 25 12.14 6.07 13.35
C LEU A 25 11.65 4.96 14.30
N ALA A 26 10.81 5.31 15.27
CA ALA A 26 10.26 4.38 16.24
C ALA A 26 9.38 3.30 15.58
N ASP A 27 8.69 3.61 14.47
CA ASP A 27 7.84 2.65 13.74
C ASP A 27 8.64 1.59 12.96
N ASN A 28 9.90 1.86 12.61
CA ASN A 28 10.76 0.87 11.94
C ASN A 28 11.05 -0.36 12.81
N ILE A 29 11.08 -0.21 14.14
CA ILE A 29 11.34 -1.31 15.08
C ILE A 29 10.21 -2.35 15.05
N PRO A 30 8.93 -2.00 15.28
CA PRO A 30 7.83 -2.95 15.15
C PRO A 30 7.65 -3.44 13.71
N GLY A 31 7.96 -2.62 12.70
CA GLY A 31 8.02 -3.04 11.30
C GLY A 31 9.01 -4.19 11.08
N GLY A 32 10.22 -4.08 11.63
CA GLY A 32 11.25 -5.12 11.57
C GLY A 32 10.82 -6.41 12.28
N VAL A 33 10.24 -6.32 13.48
CA VAL A 33 9.73 -7.48 14.22
C VAL A 33 8.63 -8.20 13.43
N ARG A 34 7.70 -7.44 12.84
CA ARG A 34 6.63 -7.98 11.99
C ARG A 34 7.20 -8.72 10.77
N PHE A 35 8.21 -8.15 10.12
CA PHE A 35 8.87 -8.75 8.97
C PHE A 35 9.55 -10.09 9.33
N ILE A 36 10.25 -10.13 10.46
CA ILE A 36 10.90 -11.34 10.97
C ILE A 36 9.87 -12.44 11.24
N VAL A 37 8.80 -12.13 11.97
CA VAL A 37 7.74 -13.11 12.29
C VAL A 37 7.07 -13.64 11.03
N ALA A 38 6.73 -12.76 10.08
CA ALA A 38 6.12 -13.16 8.81
C ALA A 38 7.03 -14.09 7.99
N THR A 39 8.34 -13.82 7.98
CA THR A 39 9.33 -14.63 7.26
C THR A 39 9.47 -16.02 7.91
N TYR A 40 9.54 -16.10 9.24
CA TYR A 40 9.58 -17.38 9.95
C TYR A 40 8.32 -18.23 9.68
N CYS A 41 7.14 -17.63 9.75
CA CYS A 41 5.90 -18.34 9.42
C CYS A 41 5.91 -18.86 7.97
N ALA A 42 6.42 -18.09 7.00
CA ALA A 42 6.49 -18.52 5.62
C ALA A 42 7.40 -19.76 5.42
N VAL A 43 8.54 -19.81 6.11
CA VAL A 43 9.48 -20.95 6.05
C VAL A 43 8.88 -22.19 6.69
N GLU A 44 8.17 -22.05 7.82
CA GLU A 44 7.53 -23.19 8.50
C GLU A 44 6.39 -23.82 7.71
N ILE A 45 5.73 -23.05 6.83
CA ILE A 45 4.67 -23.53 5.93
C ILE A 45 5.25 -24.29 4.73
N ALA A 46 6.53 -24.11 4.40
CA ALA A 46 7.12 -24.73 3.22
C ALA A 46 7.22 -26.26 3.38
N ASP A 47 6.91 -27.02 2.32
CA ASP A 47 7.02 -28.49 2.32
C ASP A 47 8.44 -28.93 1.96
N VAL A 48 8.92 -29.99 2.63
CA VAL A 48 10.22 -30.61 2.38
C VAL A 48 10.34 -30.97 0.89
N GLY A 49 11.32 -30.39 0.20
CA GLY A 49 11.57 -30.59 -1.24
C GLY A 49 10.99 -29.52 -2.18
N ASN A 50 10.12 -28.62 -1.71
CA ASN A 50 9.64 -27.46 -2.47
C ASN A 50 9.69 -26.16 -1.66
N GLU A 51 10.63 -26.10 -0.72
CA GLU A 51 10.76 -25.01 0.24
C GLU A 51 11.09 -23.69 -0.46
N GLY A 52 12.02 -23.74 -1.43
CA GLY A 52 12.44 -22.59 -2.22
C GLY A 52 11.32 -21.97 -3.07
N ALA A 53 10.46 -22.78 -3.71
CA ALA A 53 9.39 -22.24 -4.55
C ALA A 53 8.26 -21.63 -3.71
N THR A 54 7.91 -22.26 -2.58
CA THR A 54 6.89 -21.73 -1.66
C THR A 54 7.37 -20.43 -1.02
N TYR A 55 8.62 -20.40 -0.55
CA TYR A 55 9.24 -19.20 0.01
C TYR A 55 9.39 -18.08 -1.03
N GLY A 56 9.82 -18.42 -2.25
CA GLY A 56 9.91 -17.47 -3.36
C GLY A 56 8.54 -16.89 -3.73
N LEU A 57 7.49 -17.70 -3.74
CA LEU A 57 6.13 -17.22 -3.99
C LEU A 57 5.63 -16.27 -2.89
N VAL A 58 5.83 -16.61 -1.61
CA VAL A 58 5.43 -15.72 -0.51
C VAL A 58 6.21 -14.41 -0.52
N THR A 59 7.51 -14.48 -0.81
CA THR A 59 8.39 -13.31 -0.89
C THR A 59 7.99 -12.39 -2.05
N THR A 60 7.69 -12.97 -3.22
CA THR A 60 7.26 -12.20 -4.39
C THR A 60 5.91 -11.51 -4.16
N VAL A 61 4.93 -12.20 -3.55
CA VAL A 61 3.66 -11.60 -3.13
C VAL A 61 3.88 -10.44 -2.16
N SER A 62 4.79 -10.59 -1.18
CA SER A 62 5.10 -9.54 -0.21
C SER A 62 5.72 -8.30 -0.86
N ASN A 63 6.67 -8.51 -1.79
CA ASN A 63 7.28 -7.42 -2.54
C ASN A 63 6.30 -6.75 -3.51
N LEU A 64 5.30 -7.49 -4.02
CA LEU A 64 4.26 -6.95 -4.90
C LEU A 64 3.18 -6.16 -4.15
N ALA A 65 2.92 -6.51 -2.89
CA ALA A 65 1.90 -5.85 -2.08
C ALA A 65 2.19 -4.35 -1.90
N GLY A 66 3.47 -3.97 -1.78
CA GLY A 66 3.90 -2.57 -1.68
C GLY A 66 3.46 -1.70 -2.87
N PRO A 67 3.88 -2.01 -4.11
CA PRO A 67 3.49 -1.21 -5.27
C PRO A 67 1.99 -1.36 -5.60
N PHE A 68 1.37 -2.51 -5.37
CA PHE A 68 -0.08 -2.66 -5.54
C PHE A 68 -0.87 -1.76 -4.57
N ALA A 69 -0.46 -1.70 -3.30
CA ALA A 69 -1.02 -0.76 -2.33
C ALA A 69 -0.83 0.68 -2.79
N SER A 70 0.35 1.04 -3.31
CA SER A 70 0.61 2.39 -3.85
C SER A 70 -0.33 2.76 -4.99
N VAL A 71 -0.68 1.83 -5.89
CA VAL A 71 -1.65 2.10 -6.96
C VAL A 71 -3.05 2.33 -6.42
N ILE A 72 -3.50 1.52 -5.45
CA ILE A 72 -4.80 1.72 -4.80
C ILE A 72 -4.84 3.07 -4.08
N TYR A 73 -3.78 3.42 -3.34
CA TYR A 73 -3.66 4.72 -2.68
C TYR A 73 -3.73 5.87 -3.70
N LYS A 74 -2.94 5.81 -4.77
CA LYS A 74 -2.98 6.81 -5.85
C LYS A 74 -4.37 6.92 -6.48
N TYR A 75 -5.06 5.80 -6.68
CA TYR A 75 -6.41 5.81 -7.23
C TYR A 75 -7.41 6.48 -6.29
N ILE A 76 -7.35 6.20 -4.98
CA ILE A 76 -8.20 6.84 -3.96
C ILE A 76 -7.86 8.32 -3.83
N ASP A 77 -6.57 8.65 -3.72
CA ASP A 77 -6.09 10.03 -3.62
C ASP A 77 -6.43 10.86 -4.86
N SER A 78 -6.57 10.24 -6.04
CA SER A 78 -7.01 10.94 -7.27
C SER A 78 -8.44 11.51 -7.21
N TYR A 79 -9.23 11.11 -6.21
CA TYR A 79 -10.56 11.67 -5.95
C TYR A 79 -10.53 12.87 -5.00
N PHE A 80 -9.42 13.12 -4.30
CA PHE A 80 -9.24 14.21 -3.33
C PHE A 80 -8.25 15.27 -3.85
N MET A 81 -8.35 16.51 -3.38
CA MET A 81 -7.37 17.56 -3.72
C MET A 81 -6.12 17.41 -2.83
N LEU A 82 -5.30 16.39 -3.13
CA LEU A 82 -4.07 16.04 -2.40
C LEU A 82 -2.80 16.33 -3.21
N SER A 83 -2.83 17.32 -4.11
CA SER A 83 -1.63 17.74 -4.84
C SER A 83 -0.62 18.38 -3.88
N GLN A 84 0.68 18.27 -4.17
CA GLN A 84 1.72 18.94 -3.37
C GLN A 84 1.53 20.46 -3.29
N ASP A 85 0.94 21.07 -4.30
CA ASP A 85 0.66 22.51 -4.31
C ASP A 85 -0.57 22.85 -3.43
N ASP A 86 -1.56 21.97 -3.35
CA ASP A 86 -2.74 22.13 -2.48
C ASP A 86 -2.36 21.89 -1.01
N LEU A 87 -1.47 20.92 -0.73
CA LEU A 87 -0.91 20.67 0.60
C LEU A 87 -0.10 21.87 1.13
N ARG A 88 0.58 22.61 0.24
CA ARG A 88 1.31 23.84 0.60
C ARG A 88 0.38 25.02 0.87
N ALA A 89 -0.79 25.05 0.25
CA ALA A 89 -1.79 26.11 0.47
C ALA A 89 -2.44 26.02 1.85
N ASP A 90 -2.33 24.87 2.54
CA ASP A 90 -2.76 24.61 3.93
C ASP A 90 -4.18 25.16 4.26
N THR A 91 -5.10 25.07 3.29
CA THR A 91 -6.49 25.50 3.50
C THR A 91 -7.26 24.50 4.35
N THR A 92 -8.31 24.96 5.03
CA THR A 92 -9.15 24.09 5.87
C THR A 92 -9.79 22.95 5.08
N GLU A 93 -10.14 23.16 3.81
CA GLU A 93 -10.71 22.14 2.93
C GLU A 93 -9.69 21.02 2.63
N VAL A 94 -8.43 21.38 2.33
CA VAL A 94 -7.35 20.41 2.10
C VAL A 94 -7.06 19.59 3.36
N ARG A 95 -7.12 20.20 4.54
CA ARG A 95 -6.91 19.49 5.82
C ARG A 95 -7.98 18.41 6.07
N TRP A 96 -9.22 18.66 5.65
CA TRP A 96 -10.29 17.66 5.68
C TRP A 96 -10.05 16.53 4.67
N ASP A 97 -9.66 16.86 3.43
CA ASP A 97 -9.33 15.85 2.40
C ASP A 97 -8.19 14.92 2.84
N VAL A 98 -7.13 15.48 3.44
CA VAL A 98 -6.00 14.70 4.02
C VAL A 98 -6.50 13.81 5.15
N THR A 99 -7.34 14.35 6.03
CA THR A 99 -7.92 13.60 7.16
C THR A 99 -8.72 12.38 6.65
N TYR A 100 -9.53 12.54 5.60
CA TYR A 100 -10.30 11.44 5.01
C TYR A 100 -9.42 10.35 4.41
N SER A 101 -8.36 10.70 3.68
CA SER A 101 -7.42 9.71 3.13
C SER A 101 -6.75 8.89 4.25
N TYR A 102 -6.32 9.54 5.33
CA TYR A 102 -5.77 8.84 6.49
C TYR A 102 -6.79 7.95 7.22
N ILE A 103 -8.06 8.38 7.36
CA ILE A 103 -9.12 7.54 7.93
C ILE A 103 -9.33 6.27 7.09
N ILE A 104 -9.34 6.39 5.76
CA ILE A 104 -9.47 5.23 4.85
C ILE A 104 -8.27 4.30 5.03
N SER A 105 -7.05 4.83 5.07
CA SER A 105 -5.83 4.04 5.29
C SER A 105 -5.86 3.29 6.62
N PHE A 106 -6.23 3.96 7.72
CA PHE A 106 -6.38 3.32 9.03
C PHE A 106 -7.52 2.29 9.04
N GLY A 107 -8.62 2.54 8.33
CA GLY A 107 -9.69 1.57 8.12
C GLY A 107 -9.18 0.29 7.46
N CYS A 108 -8.40 0.41 6.39
CA CYS A 108 -7.76 -0.75 5.74
C CYS A 108 -6.81 -1.50 6.69
N LYS A 109 -6.04 -0.79 7.52
CA LYS A 109 -5.17 -1.41 8.53
C LYS A 109 -5.98 -2.19 9.58
N LEU A 110 -7.12 -1.66 10.03
CA LEU A 110 -8.03 -2.34 10.97
C LEU A 110 -8.69 -3.58 10.34
N ILE A 111 -9.08 -3.49 9.07
CA ILE A 111 -9.59 -4.65 8.32
C ILE A 111 -8.48 -5.71 8.19
N ALA A 112 -7.24 -5.32 7.90
CA ALA A 112 -6.11 -6.26 7.88
C ALA A 112 -5.86 -6.92 9.25
N LEU A 113 -6.11 -6.20 10.35
CA LEU A 113 -6.06 -6.76 11.72
C LEU A 113 -7.15 -7.82 11.95
N THR A 114 -8.31 -7.74 11.30
CA THR A 114 -9.32 -8.82 11.40
C THR A 114 -8.80 -10.14 10.84
N TRP A 115 -7.96 -10.09 9.81
CA TRP A 115 -7.31 -11.27 9.23
C TRP A 115 -6.27 -11.91 10.17
N LEU A 116 -5.81 -11.17 11.19
CA LEU A 116 -4.92 -11.70 12.23
C LEU A 116 -5.65 -12.74 13.10
N TRP A 117 -6.97 -12.59 13.30
CA TRP A 117 -7.77 -13.60 14.02
C TRP A 117 -7.81 -14.95 13.28
N MET A 118 -7.64 -14.93 11.96
CA MET A 118 -7.57 -16.14 11.14
C MET A 118 -6.17 -16.77 11.14
N LEU A 119 -5.13 -16.05 11.57
CA LEU A 119 -3.76 -16.56 11.60
C LEU A 119 -3.52 -17.26 12.94
N PRO A 120 -3.33 -18.59 12.99
CA PRO A 120 -3.15 -19.30 14.25
C PRO A 120 -1.90 -18.77 14.96
N PRO A 121 -1.99 -18.30 16.21
CA PRO A 121 -0.87 -17.70 16.93
C PRO A 121 0.21 -18.71 17.34
N GLN A 122 0.01 -20.00 17.11
CA GLN A 122 0.83 -21.08 17.69
C GLN A 122 1.34 -22.07 16.64
N ARG A 123 2.67 -22.31 16.66
CA ARG A 123 3.42 -23.15 15.70
C ARG A 123 2.83 -24.56 15.51
N ASN A 124 2.28 -25.14 16.57
CA ASN A 124 1.71 -26.50 16.55
C ASN A 124 0.37 -26.56 15.78
N GLU A 125 -0.50 -25.56 15.95
CA GLU A 125 -1.80 -25.52 15.28
C GLU A 125 -1.67 -25.28 13.77
N MET A 126 -0.68 -24.47 13.36
CA MET A 126 -0.31 -24.29 11.95
C MET A 126 0.15 -25.61 11.31
N GLN A 127 0.94 -26.41 12.01
CA GLN A 127 1.42 -27.71 11.51
C GLN A 127 0.28 -28.75 11.45
N GLU A 128 -0.67 -28.71 12.39
CA GLU A 128 -1.86 -29.58 12.36
C GLU A 128 -2.83 -29.20 11.24
N LEU A 129 -3.08 -27.91 11.02
CA LEU A 129 -3.88 -27.41 9.90
C LEU A 129 -3.21 -27.70 8.56
N LYS A 130 -1.88 -27.66 8.49
CA LYS A 130 -1.11 -28.09 7.31
C LYS A 130 -1.22 -29.60 7.07
N LYS A 131 -1.12 -30.43 8.13
CA LYS A 131 -1.26 -31.90 8.03
C LYS A 131 -2.68 -32.33 7.66
N LYS A 132 -3.71 -31.60 8.10
CA LYS A 132 -5.12 -31.84 7.76
C LYS A 132 -5.60 -31.05 6.53
N GLY A 133 -4.76 -30.17 5.98
CA GLY A 133 -5.11 -29.24 4.93
C GLY A 133 -5.25 -29.90 3.56
N GLY A 134 -6.38 -29.68 2.89
CA GLY A 134 -6.62 -30.15 1.52
C GLY A 134 -5.84 -29.34 0.47
N LYS A 135 -5.26 -30.03 -0.52
CA LYS A 135 -4.62 -29.38 -1.67
C LYS A 135 -5.68 -28.98 -2.71
N SER A 136 -5.98 -27.68 -2.83
CA SER A 136 -6.90 -27.17 -3.86
C SER A 136 -6.16 -26.60 -5.07
N LYS A 137 -6.24 -27.28 -6.21
CA LYS A 137 -5.68 -26.80 -7.49
C LYS A 137 -6.34 -25.49 -7.94
N LEU A 138 -7.63 -25.33 -7.66
CA LEU A 138 -8.41 -24.14 -8.03
C LEU A 138 -7.92 -22.89 -7.27
N ALA A 139 -7.64 -23.01 -5.97
CA ALA A 139 -7.09 -21.91 -5.18
C ALA A 139 -5.69 -21.50 -5.67
N GLY A 140 -4.86 -22.46 -6.07
CA GLY A 140 -3.54 -22.19 -6.67
C GLY A 140 -3.64 -21.43 -7.99
N VAL A 141 -4.53 -21.83 -8.90
CA VAL A 141 -4.74 -21.14 -10.19
C VAL A 141 -5.25 -19.72 -9.98
N ILE A 142 -6.22 -19.52 -9.08
CA ILE A 142 -6.75 -18.19 -8.76
C ILE A 142 -5.63 -17.29 -8.23
N LEU A 143 -4.78 -17.81 -7.34
CA LEU A 143 -3.66 -17.05 -6.79
C LEU A 143 -2.69 -16.60 -7.90
N ILE A 144 -2.32 -17.50 -8.82
CA ILE A 144 -1.43 -17.18 -9.93
C ILE A 144 -2.03 -16.13 -10.87
N VAL A 145 -3.31 -16.25 -11.20
CA VAL A 145 -4.01 -15.29 -12.07
C VAL A 145 -4.07 -13.91 -11.41
N VAL A 146 -4.51 -13.84 -10.15
CA VAL A 146 -4.57 -12.59 -9.38
C VAL A 146 -3.18 -11.96 -9.28
N PHE A 147 -2.16 -12.75 -8.95
CA PHE A 147 -0.79 -12.26 -8.86
C PHE A 147 -0.29 -11.67 -10.18
N THR A 148 -0.52 -12.37 -11.30
CA THR A 148 -0.09 -11.92 -12.63
C THR A 148 -0.83 -10.64 -13.06
N CYS A 149 -2.14 -10.57 -12.81
CA CYS A 149 -2.94 -9.37 -13.08
C CYS A 149 -2.50 -8.18 -12.23
N CYS A 150 -2.28 -8.38 -10.93
CA CYS A 150 -1.78 -7.32 -10.03
C CYS A 150 -0.40 -6.82 -10.45
N LEU A 151 0.49 -7.73 -10.88
CA LEU A 151 1.82 -7.37 -11.37
C LEU A 151 1.75 -6.56 -12.66
N ALA A 152 0.97 -7.01 -13.64
CA ALA A 152 0.76 -6.28 -14.89
C ALA A 152 0.16 -4.89 -14.63
N PHE A 153 -0.84 -4.80 -13.75
CA PHE A 153 -1.48 -3.53 -13.39
C PHE A 153 -0.54 -2.57 -12.65
N SER A 154 0.26 -3.10 -11.72
CA SER A 154 1.28 -2.34 -10.98
C SER A 154 2.36 -1.78 -11.91
N VAL A 155 2.87 -2.61 -12.82
CA VAL A 155 3.86 -2.20 -13.84
C VAL A 155 3.24 -1.17 -14.79
N ALA A 156 2.04 -1.41 -15.30
CA ALA A 156 1.34 -0.47 -16.17
C ALA A 156 1.12 0.87 -15.48
N SER A 157 0.68 0.88 -14.22
CA SER A 157 0.45 2.10 -13.44
C SER A 157 1.74 2.86 -13.15
N SER A 158 2.83 2.13 -12.87
CA SER A 158 4.16 2.73 -12.69
C SER A 158 4.67 3.38 -13.98
N ILE A 159 4.50 2.72 -15.13
CA ILE A 159 4.85 3.26 -16.45
C ILE A 159 3.97 4.48 -16.80
N MET A 160 2.66 4.41 -16.57
CA MET A 160 1.73 5.52 -16.82
C MET A 160 2.02 6.74 -15.94
N SER A 161 2.50 6.52 -14.71
CA SER A 161 2.95 7.58 -13.80
C SER A 161 4.26 8.25 -14.26
N ILE A 162 5.04 7.62 -15.13
CA ILE A 162 6.28 8.18 -15.70
C ILE A 162 5.98 9.02 -16.94
N TYR A 163 5.08 8.56 -17.82
CA TYR A 163 4.79 9.25 -19.08
C TYR A 163 3.92 10.51 -18.88
N PRO A 164 4.40 11.70 -19.28
CA PRO A 164 3.69 12.96 -19.08
C PRO A 164 2.30 13.00 -19.76
N SER A 165 2.10 12.21 -20.83
CA SER A 165 0.82 12.10 -21.53
C SER A 165 -0.24 11.26 -20.81
N THR A 166 0.13 10.45 -19.81
CA THR A 166 -0.79 9.56 -19.07
C THR A 166 -0.90 9.88 -17.59
N LYS A 167 -0.11 10.83 -17.08
CA LYS A 167 -0.07 11.25 -15.66
C LYS A 167 -1.40 11.77 -15.09
N CYS A 168 -2.33 12.18 -15.94
CA CYS A 168 -3.61 12.80 -15.55
C CYS A 168 -4.73 11.79 -15.44
N TYR A 169 -4.52 10.55 -15.89
CA TYR A 169 -5.47 9.49 -15.64
C TYR A 169 -5.51 9.19 -14.15
N ARG A 170 -6.73 9.02 -13.61
CA ARG A 170 -6.96 8.67 -12.19
C ARG A 170 -6.23 7.40 -11.76
N ILE A 171 -6.10 6.44 -12.67
CA ILE A 171 -5.33 5.19 -12.45
C ILE A 171 -3.83 5.47 -12.22
N ALA A 172 -3.29 6.56 -12.74
CA ALA A 172 -1.91 6.99 -12.52
C ALA A 172 -1.75 7.94 -11.31
N GLY A 173 -2.84 8.28 -10.60
CA GLY A 173 -2.84 9.22 -9.48
C GLY A 173 -3.07 10.68 -9.85
N GLY A 174 -3.56 10.97 -11.06
CA GLY A 174 -3.88 12.33 -11.51
C GLY A 174 -5.36 12.71 -11.38
N ASN A 175 -5.66 14.00 -11.41
CA ASN A 175 -7.01 14.57 -11.18
C ASN A 175 -8.08 14.23 -12.24
N GLY A 176 -7.78 13.41 -13.26
CA GLY A 176 -8.72 13.01 -14.30
C GLY A 176 -9.13 14.13 -15.27
N LYS A 177 -8.50 15.31 -15.19
CA LYS A 177 -8.78 16.45 -16.07
C LYS A 177 -7.88 16.39 -17.31
N LEU A 178 -8.50 16.20 -18.48
CA LEU A 178 -7.86 16.32 -19.78
C LEU A 178 -7.97 17.78 -20.26
N ASP A 179 -6.99 18.25 -21.02
CA ASP A 179 -7.02 19.60 -21.59
C ASP A 179 -8.13 19.67 -22.67
N PRO A 180 -9.10 20.60 -22.56
CA PRO A 180 -10.23 20.70 -23.47
C PRO A 180 -9.85 21.02 -24.92
N ASN A 181 -8.63 21.50 -25.19
CA ASN A 181 -8.19 21.84 -26.54
C ASN A 181 -7.43 20.72 -27.26
N THR A 182 -6.77 19.83 -26.51
CA THR A 182 -5.89 18.80 -27.10
C THR A 182 -6.32 17.37 -26.78
N GLY A 183 -7.30 17.18 -25.89
CA GLY A 183 -7.75 15.85 -25.45
C GLY A 183 -6.68 15.05 -24.69
N ASN A 184 -5.52 15.66 -24.44
CA ASN A 184 -4.38 15.06 -23.79
C ASN A 184 -4.23 15.59 -22.37
N CYS A 185 -3.39 14.91 -21.61
CA CYS A 185 -2.91 15.39 -20.32
C CYS A 185 -2.34 16.82 -20.39
N PRO A 186 -2.79 17.77 -19.55
CA PRO A 186 -2.11 19.05 -19.44
C PRO A 186 -0.65 18.81 -19.00
N LEU A 187 0.29 19.22 -19.85
CA LEU A 187 1.71 19.20 -19.50
C LEU A 187 1.89 20.08 -18.26
N VAL A 188 2.45 19.52 -17.19
CA VAL A 188 2.82 20.28 -16.00
C VAL A 188 3.67 21.45 -16.48
N LYS A 189 3.14 22.67 -16.37
CA LYS A 189 3.89 23.88 -16.63
C LYS A 189 4.98 23.89 -15.56
N ALA A 190 6.19 23.48 -15.92
CA ALA A 190 7.34 23.54 -15.03
C ALA A 190 7.46 24.99 -14.56
N ASN A 191 7.10 25.24 -13.30
CA ASN A 191 7.38 26.51 -12.67
C ASN A 191 8.90 26.62 -12.62
N LYS A 192 9.47 27.37 -13.56
CA LYS A 192 10.84 27.88 -13.45
C LYS A 192 10.82 28.89 -12.31
N GLY A 193 11.22 28.44 -11.13
CA GLY A 193 11.62 29.26 -9.99
C GLY A 193 12.97 28.77 -9.53
#